data_AF-A0A934HFE8-F1
#
_entry.id   AF-A0A934HFE8-F1
#
_cell.length_a   1.000
_cell.length_b   1.000
_cell.length_c   1.000
_cell.angle_alpha   90.00
_cell.angle_beta   90.00
_cell.angle_gamma   90.00
#
_symmetry.space_group_name_H-M   'P 1'
#
loop_
_entity.id
_entity.type
_entity.pdbx_description
1 polymer ?
#
loop_
_entity_poly.entity_id
_entity_poly.type
_entity_poly.pdbx_seq_one_letter_code
_entity_poly.pdbx_strand_id
1 'polypeptide(L)'
;MYARKWTLIYLSALVMVSLLVALGTAGLPHKTAAAQEKVTLQFGSWDDENGNLRHIAAIEDFNAVYPDIEVEILPNPGGDWHSKVLTWIAAGELPDVYMADSSYIPLYVEAGGLENLRPFVEGEEGFDPYEVMYPGVYENGFYQGDPYLLAKDYSTVAIYANKKLFDAAGIALPE
;
A
#
# COMPACT_ATOMS: atom_id res chain seq x y z
N MET A 1 -78.45 -3.11 27.15
CA MET A 1 -78.14 -2.70 25.76
C MET A 1 -77.43 -1.33 25.71
N TYR A 2 -76.30 -1.10 26.42
CA TYR A 2 -75.51 0.14 26.27
C TYR A 2 -73.99 0.04 26.61
N ALA A 3 -73.49 -1.08 27.16
CA ALA A 3 -72.11 -1.17 27.66
C ALA A 3 -71.04 -1.67 26.65
N ARG A 4 -71.40 -2.16 25.45
CA ARG A 4 -70.44 -2.73 24.48
C ARG A 4 -69.82 -1.74 23.48
N LYS A 5 -70.28 -0.48 23.46
CA LYS A 5 -69.78 0.52 22.49
C LYS A 5 -68.55 1.30 22.98
N TRP A 6 -68.28 1.33 24.29
CA TRP A 6 -67.21 2.14 24.88
C TRP A 6 -65.89 1.36 24.97
N THR A 7 -65.94 0.04 25.17
CA THR A 7 -64.75 -0.85 25.20
C THR A 7 -64.03 -0.93 23.85
N LEU A 8 -64.75 -0.80 22.73
CA LEU A 8 -64.17 -0.79 21.38
C LEU A 8 -63.44 0.52 21.04
N ILE A 9 -63.82 1.64 21.68
CA ILE A 9 -63.19 2.95 21.47
C ILE A 9 -61.88 3.07 22.27
N TYR A 10 -61.79 2.44 23.45
CA TYR A 10 -60.54 2.38 24.22
C TYR A 10 -59.52 1.40 23.65
N LEU A 11 -59.96 0.28 23.05
CA LEU A 11 -59.04 -0.67 22.39
C LEU A 11 -58.44 -0.08 21.09
N SER A 12 -59.20 0.72 20.34
CA SER A 12 -58.70 1.35 19.11
C SER A 12 -57.73 2.51 19.38
N ALA A 13 -57.89 3.23 20.50
CA ALA A 13 -56.95 4.27 20.93
C ALA A 13 -55.60 3.69 21.43
N LEU A 14 -55.60 2.53 22.09
CA LEU A 14 -54.37 1.87 22.57
C LEU A 14 -53.54 1.23 21.45
N VAL A 15 -54.19 0.75 20.38
CA VAL A 15 -53.49 0.22 19.19
C VAL A 15 -52.91 1.35 18.31
N MET A 16 -53.50 2.54 18.33
CA MET A 16 -52.98 3.69 17.57
C MET A 16 -51.75 4.36 18.21
N VAL A 17 -51.63 4.34 19.55
CA VAL A 17 -50.44 4.88 20.24
C VAL A 17 -49.23 3.95 20.13
N SER A 18 -49.46 2.63 20.05
CA SER A 18 -48.38 1.65 19.84
C SER A 18 -47.85 1.63 18.39
N LEU A 19 -48.69 1.97 17.40
CA LEU A 19 -48.24 2.16 16.01
C LEU A 19 -47.51 3.48 15.74
N LEU A 20 -47.71 4.51 16.58
CA LEU A 20 -46.97 5.78 16.47
C LEU A 20 -45.60 5.73 17.15
N VAL A 21 -45.40 4.88 18.16
CA VAL A 21 -44.06 4.63 18.72
C VAL A 21 -43.23 3.70 17.81
N ALA A 22 -43.87 2.86 16.99
CA ALA A 22 -43.20 2.04 15.99
C ALA A 22 -42.82 2.78 14.69
N LEU A 23 -43.42 3.96 14.42
CA LEU A 23 -43.04 4.84 13.29
C LEU A 23 -42.15 6.03 13.72
N GLY A 24 -41.98 6.27 15.03
CA GLY A 24 -41.22 7.39 15.58
C GLY A 24 -39.72 7.17 15.75
N THR A 25 -39.19 5.98 15.44
CA THR A 25 -37.73 5.69 15.42
C THR A 25 -37.16 5.64 14.01
N ALA A 26 -37.95 5.97 12.98
CA ALA A 26 -37.50 6.17 11.62
C ALA A 26 -37.18 7.66 11.40
N GLY A 27 -35.91 8.06 11.54
CA GLY A 27 -35.50 9.41 11.12
C GLY A 27 -34.41 10.11 11.90
N LEU A 28 -33.66 9.44 12.78
CA LEU A 28 -32.30 9.91 13.04
C LEU A 28 -31.42 9.39 11.91
N PRO A 29 -30.73 10.25 11.14
CA PRO A 29 -29.71 9.80 10.22
C PRO A 29 -28.57 9.23 11.06
N HIS A 30 -28.69 7.96 11.43
CA HIS A 30 -27.53 7.18 11.77
C HIS A 30 -26.77 7.09 10.46
N LYS A 31 -25.66 7.81 10.38
CA LYS A 31 -24.66 7.65 9.34
C LYS A 31 -24.15 6.22 9.54
N THR A 32 -24.86 5.23 8.98
CA THR A 32 -24.37 3.87 8.88
C THR A 32 -23.08 4.04 8.10
N ALA A 33 -21.95 3.94 8.81
CA ALA A 33 -20.67 3.80 8.15
C ALA A 33 -20.87 2.64 7.19
N ALA A 34 -20.89 2.92 5.89
CA ALA A 34 -20.78 1.86 4.91
C ALA A 34 -19.56 1.06 5.35
N ALA A 35 -19.72 -0.25 5.54
CA ALA A 35 -18.58 -1.11 5.76
C ALA A 35 -17.66 -0.86 4.56
N GLN A 36 -16.53 -0.19 4.82
CA GLN A 36 -15.57 0.15 3.80
C GLN A 36 -15.11 -1.19 3.21
N GLU A 37 -15.30 -1.36 1.92
CA GLU A 37 -14.93 -2.61 1.25
C GLU A 37 -13.42 -2.78 1.42
N LYS A 38 -12.99 -3.92 1.97
CA LYS A 38 -11.58 -4.20 2.16
C LYS A 38 -10.88 -4.21 0.79
N VAL A 39 -9.84 -3.42 0.66
CA VAL A 39 -9.00 -3.35 -0.54
C VAL A 39 -7.76 -4.21 -0.31
N THR A 40 -7.47 -5.12 -1.24
CA THR A 40 -6.22 -5.90 -1.22
C THR A 40 -5.27 -5.35 -2.27
N LEU A 41 -4.06 -4.96 -1.84
CA LEU A 41 -2.96 -4.51 -2.69
C LEU A 41 -1.91 -5.62 -2.81
N GLN A 42 -1.42 -5.86 -4.02
CA GLN A 42 -0.32 -6.77 -4.27
C GLN A 42 1.03 -6.04 -4.22
N PHE A 43 1.97 -6.59 -3.47
CA PHE A 43 3.34 -6.09 -3.37
C PHE A 43 4.34 -7.09 -3.98
N GLY A 44 5.00 -6.70 -5.07
CA GLY A 44 6.06 -7.47 -5.69
C GLY A 44 7.42 -7.21 -5.05
N SER A 45 8.03 -8.23 -4.44
CA SER A 45 9.36 -8.15 -3.83
C SER A 45 10.36 -9.11 -4.49
N TRP A 46 11.60 -8.64 -4.70
CA TRP A 46 12.70 -9.52 -5.13
C TRP A 46 13.34 -10.28 -3.97
N ASP A 47 12.98 -9.96 -2.73
CA ASP A 47 13.54 -10.61 -1.55
C ASP A 47 12.95 -12.01 -1.35
N ASP A 48 13.72 -12.87 -0.67
CA ASP A 48 13.24 -14.17 -0.18
C ASP A 48 12.39 -13.99 1.10
N GLU A 49 11.94 -15.09 1.69
CA GLU A 49 11.11 -15.05 2.91
C GLU A 49 11.80 -14.29 4.05
N ASN A 50 13.12 -14.46 4.22
CA ASN A 50 13.86 -13.77 5.28
C ASN A 50 14.07 -12.28 4.97
N GLY A 51 14.36 -11.93 3.71
CA GLY A 51 14.49 -10.54 3.28
C GLY A 51 13.17 -9.78 3.41
N ASN A 52 12.04 -10.46 3.21
CA ASN A 52 10.70 -9.89 3.36
C ASN A 52 10.30 -9.58 4.81
N LEU A 53 11.03 -10.04 5.84
CA LEU A 53 10.68 -9.74 7.24
C LEU A 53 10.56 -8.24 7.53
N ARG A 54 11.39 -7.40 6.88
CA ARG A 54 11.28 -5.94 7.02
C ARG A 54 10.06 -5.36 6.30
N HIS A 55 9.69 -5.94 5.17
CA HIS A 55 8.49 -5.57 4.44
C HIS A 55 7.23 -5.92 5.23
N ILE A 56 7.20 -7.12 5.83
CA ILE A 56 6.09 -7.57 6.68
C ILE A 56 5.90 -6.60 7.85
N ALA A 57 6.96 -6.24 8.57
CA ALA A 57 6.86 -5.29 9.68
C ALA A 57 6.32 -3.92 9.24
N ALA A 58 6.78 -3.39 8.10
CA ALA A 58 6.27 -2.12 7.57
C ALA A 58 4.80 -2.22 7.12
N ILE A 59 4.39 -3.35 6.56
CA ILE A 59 3.00 -3.64 6.18
C ILE A 59 2.10 -3.75 7.42
N GLU A 60 2.59 -4.35 8.51
CA GLU A 60 1.85 -4.42 9.77
C GLU A 60 1.59 -3.01 10.35
N ASP A 61 2.60 -2.15 10.36
CA ASP A 61 2.46 -0.75 10.76
C ASP A 61 1.49 0.02 9.85
N PHE A 62 1.56 -0.22 8.53
CA PHE A 62 0.66 0.37 7.55
C PHE A 62 -0.81 -0.07 7.78
N ASN A 63 -1.05 -1.37 7.92
CA ASN A 63 -2.39 -1.93 8.14
C ASN A 63 -2.99 -1.50 9.49
N ALA A 64 -2.16 -1.20 10.50
CA ALA A 64 -2.62 -0.65 11.78
C ALA A 64 -3.19 0.77 11.63
N VAL A 65 -2.69 1.56 10.68
CA VAL A 65 -3.19 2.89 10.35
C VAL A 65 -4.36 2.82 9.35
N TYR A 66 -4.30 1.86 8.42
CA TYR A 66 -5.29 1.67 7.35
C TYR A 66 -5.93 0.27 7.45
N PRO A 67 -6.86 0.05 8.40
CA PRO A 67 -7.42 -1.28 8.68
C PRO A 67 -8.30 -1.85 7.56
N ASP A 68 -8.70 -1.00 6.61
CA ASP A 68 -9.50 -1.38 5.45
C ASP A 68 -8.63 -1.76 4.25
N ILE A 69 -7.30 -1.71 4.38
CA ILE A 69 -6.35 -2.12 3.35
C ILE A 69 -5.58 -3.35 3.84
N GLU A 70 -5.46 -4.35 2.98
CA GLU A 70 -4.63 -5.53 3.17
C GLU A 70 -3.54 -5.54 2.09
N VAL A 71 -2.30 -5.82 2.46
CA VAL A 71 -1.18 -5.89 1.52
C VAL A 71 -0.66 -7.33 1.48
N GLU A 72 -0.70 -7.93 0.29
CA GLU A 72 -0.22 -9.28 0.03
C GLU A 72 1.13 -9.24 -0.70
N ILE A 73 2.18 -9.77 -0.07
CA ILE A 73 3.48 -9.94 -0.74
C ILE A 73 3.40 -11.12 -1.70
N LEU A 74 3.66 -10.87 -2.98
CA LEU A 74 3.68 -11.93 -3.98
C LEU A 74 4.85 -12.89 -3.76
N PRO A 75 4.64 -14.22 -3.87
CA PRO A 75 5.73 -15.19 -3.77
C PRO A 75 6.83 -14.93 -4.81
N ASN A 76 8.08 -14.97 -4.34
CA ASN A 76 9.25 -14.90 -5.19
C ASN A 76 10.05 -16.22 -5.13
N PRO A 77 9.91 -17.13 -6.11
CA PRO A 77 10.66 -18.39 -6.12
C PRO A 77 12.15 -18.21 -6.46
N GLY A 78 12.64 -16.97 -6.59
CA GLY A 78 13.97 -16.63 -7.07
C GLY A 78 14.05 -16.58 -8.60
N GLY A 79 15.28 -16.44 -9.12
CA GLY A 79 15.54 -16.23 -10.54
C GLY A 79 15.80 -14.76 -10.88
N ASP A 80 15.74 -14.43 -12.17
CA ASP A 80 15.93 -13.04 -12.62
C ASP A 80 14.66 -12.22 -12.40
N TRP A 81 14.71 -11.34 -11.40
CA TRP A 81 13.62 -10.44 -11.04
C TRP A 81 13.19 -9.56 -12.21
N HIS A 82 14.13 -9.03 -12.98
CA HIS A 82 13.80 -8.06 -14.01
C HIS A 82 13.08 -8.71 -15.20
N SER A 83 13.48 -9.93 -15.57
CA SER A 83 12.75 -10.74 -16.54
C SER A 83 11.33 -11.07 -16.06
N LYS A 84 11.13 -11.30 -14.76
CA LYS A 84 9.80 -11.53 -14.17
C LYS A 84 8.92 -10.28 -14.31
N VAL A 85 9.44 -9.11 -13.94
CA VAL A 85 8.72 -7.83 -14.09
C VAL A 85 8.37 -7.57 -15.56
N LEU A 86 9.29 -7.76 -16.50
CA LEU A 86 8.99 -7.61 -17.93
C LEU A 86 7.90 -8.56 -18.42
N THR A 87 7.86 -9.78 -17.88
CA THR A 87 6.78 -10.74 -18.16
C THR A 87 5.44 -10.23 -17.63
N TRP A 88 5.39 -9.70 -16.40
CA TRP A 88 4.18 -9.09 -15.84
C TRP A 88 3.71 -7.89 -16.65
N ILE A 89 4.62 -7.02 -17.09
CA ILE A 89 4.29 -5.87 -17.96
C ILE A 89 3.65 -6.38 -19.25
N ALA A 90 4.28 -7.35 -19.92
CA ALA A 90 3.78 -7.90 -21.18
C ALA A 90 2.43 -8.63 -21.03
N ALA A 91 2.17 -9.23 -19.87
CA ALA A 91 0.91 -9.89 -19.55
C ALA A 91 -0.20 -8.93 -19.09
N GLY A 92 0.15 -7.71 -18.67
CA GLY A 92 -0.78 -6.79 -17.99
C GLY A 92 -1.16 -7.28 -16.59
N GLU A 93 -0.25 -8.00 -15.92
CA GLU A 93 -0.45 -8.63 -14.61
C GLU A 93 0.56 -8.10 -13.58
N LEU A 94 0.88 -6.81 -13.64
CA LEU A 94 1.71 -6.18 -12.63
C LEU A 94 1.02 -6.17 -11.26
N PRO A 95 1.76 -6.38 -10.17
CA PRO A 95 1.28 -6.00 -8.84
C PRO A 95 1.09 -4.47 -8.74
N ASP A 96 0.29 -4.03 -7.77
CA ASP A 96 0.00 -2.61 -7.54
C ASP A 96 1.25 -1.81 -7.17
N VAL A 97 2.14 -2.41 -6.37
CA VAL A 97 3.43 -1.84 -6.01
C VAL A 97 4.49 -2.94 -6.16
N TYR A 98 5.66 -2.61 -6.71
CA TYR A 98 6.77 -3.55 -6.77
C TYR A 98 8.12 -2.88 -6.65
N MET A 99 9.10 -3.67 -6.25
CA MET A 99 10.48 -3.24 -6.21
C MET A 99 11.05 -3.14 -7.64
N ALA A 100 11.60 -1.98 -7.96
CA ALA A 100 12.31 -1.74 -9.20
C ALA A 100 13.71 -1.21 -8.91
N ASP A 101 14.65 -1.56 -9.76
CA ASP A 101 15.99 -0.94 -9.74
C ASP A 101 15.97 0.30 -10.63
N SER A 102 16.62 1.37 -10.19
CA SER A 102 16.63 2.63 -10.91
C SER A 102 17.24 2.53 -12.30
N SER A 103 18.18 1.59 -12.52
CA SER A 103 18.76 1.33 -13.84
C SER A 103 17.75 0.74 -14.84
N TYR A 104 16.64 0.18 -14.38
CA TYR A 104 15.57 -0.38 -15.21
C TYR A 104 14.43 0.60 -15.49
N ILE A 105 14.41 1.79 -14.88
CA ILE A 105 13.33 2.78 -15.08
C ILE A 105 13.07 3.06 -16.56
N PRO A 106 14.07 3.39 -17.41
CA PRO A 106 13.81 3.69 -18.82
C PRO A 106 13.07 2.55 -19.52
N LEU A 107 13.51 1.31 -19.28
CA LEU A 107 12.93 0.12 -19.90
C LEU A 107 11.50 -0.12 -19.41
N TYR A 108 11.24 0.00 -18.11
CA TYR A 108 9.90 -0.23 -17.56
C TYR A 108 8.92 0.87 -17.95
N VAL A 109 9.33 2.13 -17.98
CA VAL A 109 8.49 3.24 -18.47
C VAL A 109 8.14 3.03 -19.95
N GLU A 110 9.13 2.73 -20.79
CA GLU A 110 8.90 2.49 -22.22
C GLU A 110 8.01 1.27 -22.50
N ALA A 111 8.04 0.27 -21.61
CA ALA A 111 7.15 -0.88 -21.66
C ALA A 111 5.77 -0.62 -21.03
N GLY A 112 5.52 0.55 -20.43
CA GLY A 112 4.25 0.90 -19.78
C GLY A 112 4.06 0.30 -18.38
N GLY A 113 5.15 -0.07 -17.71
CA GLY A 113 5.14 -0.74 -16.41
C GLY A 113 5.28 0.18 -15.19
N LEU A 114 5.65 1.45 -15.38
CA LEU A 114 5.77 2.42 -14.28
C LEU A 114 4.88 3.63 -14.53
N GLU A 115 4.16 4.02 -13.49
CA GLU A 115 3.30 5.19 -13.48
C GLU A 115 4.10 6.46 -13.18
N ASN A 116 3.72 7.60 -13.79
CA ASN A 116 4.31 8.88 -13.42
C ASN A 116 3.85 9.25 -12.01
N LEU A 117 4.78 9.39 -11.07
CA LEU A 117 4.49 9.63 -9.66
C LEU A 117 4.23 11.10 -9.34
N ARG A 118 4.47 12.03 -10.29
CA ARG A 118 4.30 13.48 -10.06
C ARG A 118 2.92 13.83 -9.49
N PRO A 119 1.79 13.33 -10.03
CA PRO A 119 0.47 13.67 -9.50
C PRO A 119 0.26 13.22 -8.04
N PHE A 120 0.99 12.19 -7.60
CA PHE A 120 0.87 11.64 -6.24
C PHE A 120 1.75 12.38 -5.25
N VAL A 121 2.91 12.89 -5.67
CA VAL A 121 3.80 13.67 -4.77
C VAL A 121 3.43 15.15 -4.72
N GLU A 122 2.94 15.73 -5.81
CA GLU A 122 2.51 17.15 -5.89
C GLU A 122 1.00 17.35 -5.62
N GLY A 123 0.25 16.26 -5.43
CA GLY A 123 -1.19 16.28 -5.19
C GLY A 123 -1.58 16.85 -3.83
N GLU A 124 -2.88 17.00 -3.59
CA GLU A 124 -3.42 17.53 -2.33
C GLU A 124 -3.04 16.68 -1.10
N GLU A 125 -2.98 15.35 -1.28
CA GLU A 125 -2.50 14.40 -0.27
C GLU A 125 -1.03 13.99 -0.48
N GLY A 126 -0.31 14.74 -1.31
CA GLY A 126 1.10 14.50 -1.59
C GLY A 126 2.01 14.88 -0.43
N PHE A 127 3.29 14.59 -0.61
CA PHE A 127 4.36 14.96 0.31
C PHE A 127 5.58 15.39 -0.50
N ASP A 128 6.44 16.23 0.09
CA ASP A 128 7.70 16.63 -0.54
C ASP A 128 8.75 15.53 -0.35
N PRO A 129 9.19 14.82 -1.42
CA PRO A 129 10.18 13.77 -1.28
C PRO A 129 11.56 14.29 -0.85
N TYR A 130 11.88 15.56 -1.08
CA TYR A 130 13.14 16.17 -0.66
C TYR A 130 13.22 16.38 0.86
N GLU A 131 12.09 16.37 1.58
CA GLU A 131 12.06 16.44 3.04
C GLU A 131 12.32 15.09 3.70
N VAL A 132 12.14 13.98 2.97
CA VAL A 132 12.26 12.61 3.51
C VAL A 132 13.34 11.77 2.83
N MET A 133 13.91 12.23 1.72
CA MET A 133 14.99 11.57 0.98
C MET A 133 16.13 12.53 0.67
N TYR A 134 17.35 11.98 0.53
CA TYR A 134 18.46 12.78 -0.01
C TYR A 134 18.17 13.16 -1.47
N PRO A 135 18.47 14.40 -1.90
CA PRO A 135 18.15 14.87 -3.26
C PRO A 135 18.63 13.92 -4.36
N GLY A 136 19.91 13.51 -4.31
CA GLY A 136 20.47 12.60 -5.32
C GLY A 136 19.86 11.19 -5.31
N VAL A 137 19.24 10.77 -4.21
CA VAL A 137 18.53 9.48 -4.13
C VAL A 137 17.15 9.60 -4.75
N TYR A 138 16.42 10.68 -4.47
CA TYR A 138 15.12 10.94 -5.08
C TYR A 138 15.24 11.18 -6.60
N GLU A 139 16.21 12.00 -7.01
CA GLU A 139 16.50 12.29 -8.42
C GLU A 139 16.91 11.06 -9.23
N ASN A 140 17.41 10.00 -8.57
CA ASN A 140 17.74 8.74 -9.23
C ASN A 140 16.50 7.98 -9.74
N GLY A 141 15.31 8.33 -9.23
CA GLY A 141 14.03 7.79 -9.68
C GLY A 141 13.44 8.50 -10.91
N PHE A 142 14.14 9.47 -11.50
CA PHE A 142 13.61 10.29 -12.58
C PHE A 142 13.91 9.71 -13.96
N TYR A 143 12.93 9.81 -14.86
CA TYR A 143 13.10 9.55 -16.28
C TYR A 143 12.38 10.62 -17.09
N GLN A 144 13.07 11.16 -18.09
CA GLN A 144 12.56 12.26 -18.94
C GLN A 144 11.99 13.48 -18.17
N GLY A 145 12.50 13.73 -16.96
CA GLY A 145 12.12 14.87 -16.13
C GLY A 145 11.00 14.59 -15.12
N ASP A 146 10.41 13.40 -15.13
CA ASP A 146 9.34 12.99 -14.22
C ASP A 146 9.80 11.89 -13.25
N PRO A 147 9.29 11.87 -12.00
CA PRO A 147 9.57 10.81 -11.04
C PRO A 147 8.74 9.56 -11.37
N TYR A 148 9.40 8.41 -11.48
CA TYR A 148 8.76 7.10 -11.73
C TYR A 148 9.04 6.08 -10.62
N LEU A 149 9.92 6.42 -9.68
CA LEU A 149 10.32 5.56 -8.59
C LEU A 149 10.54 6.38 -7.32
N LEU A 150 10.04 5.87 -6.18
CA LEU A 150 10.38 6.35 -4.86
C LEU A 150 11.36 5.37 -4.21
N ALA A 151 12.52 5.89 -3.80
CA ALA A 151 13.58 5.05 -3.25
C ALA A 151 13.17 4.48 -1.88
N LYS A 152 13.08 3.16 -1.79
CA LYS A 152 12.95 2.44 -0.52
C LYS A 152 14.26 2.50 0.28
N ASP A 153 15.36 2.24 -0.40
CA ASP A 153 16.71 2.25 0.15
C ASP A 153 17.70 2.75 -0.90
N TYR A 154 18.92 3.03 -0.45
CA TYR A 154 20.05 3.34 -1.31
C TYR A 154 21.29 2.66 -0.74
N SER A 155 22.24 2.33 -1.61
CA SER A 155 23.52 1.76 -1.21
C SER A 155 24.65 2.37 -2.01
N THR A 156 25.86 2.30 -1.46
CA THR A 156 27.10 2.63 -2.17
C THR A 156 27.95 1.39 -2.29
N VAL A 157 28.70 1.29 -3.38
CA VAL A 157 29.71 0.23 -3.51
C VAL A 157 30.79 0.44 -2.46
N ALA A 158 31.09 -0.62 -1.71
CA ALA A 158 32.18 -0.66 -0.74
C ALA A 158 33.12 -1.82 -1.07
N ILE A 159 34.42 -1.60 -0.88
CA ILE A 159 35.43 -2.65 -1.03
C ILE A 159 35.67 -3.27 0.34
N TYR A 160 35.43 -4.57 0.45
CA TYR A 160 35.73 -5.34 1.66
C TYR A 160 37.07 -6.07 1.50
N ALA A 161 37.98 -5.88 2.45
CA ALA A 161 39.28 -6.55 2.48
C ALA A 161 39.41 -7.52 3.67
N ASN A 162 39.86 -8.75 3.40
CA ASN A 162 40.17 -9.71 4.46
C ASN A 162 41.56 -9.43 5.05
N LYS A 163 41.59 -8.73 6.18
CA LYS A 163 42.84 -8.31 6.85
C LYS A 163 43.82 -9.47 7.12
N LYS A 164 43.32 -10.66 7.48
CA LYS A 164 44.18 -11.82 7.78
C LYS A 164 44.97 -12.30 6.57
N LEU A 165 44.39 -12.18 5.36
CA LEU A 165 45.08 -12.57 4.13
C LEU A 165 46.18 -11.57 3.77
N PHE A 166 45.95 -10.28 4.02
CA PHE A 166 46.96 -9.24 3.85
C PHE A 166 48.14 -9.44 4.82
N ASP A 167 47.85 -9.69 6.10
CA ASP A 167 48.87 -9.96 7.12
C ASP A 167 49.70 -11.21 6.78
N ALA A 168 49.05 -12.31 6.38
CA ALA A 168 49.73 -13.55 6.02
C ALA A 168 50.62 -13.42 4.76
N ALA A 169 50.24 -12.55 3.83
CA ALA A 169 51.02 -12.26 2.63
C ALA A 169 52.13 -11.22 2.88
N GLY A 170 52.16 -10.57 4.06
CA GLY A 170 53.08 -9.48 4.35
C GLY A 170 52.82 -8.21 3.51
N ILE A 171 51.58 -8.01 3.05
CA ILE A 171 51.17 -6.88 2.21
C ILE A 171 50.35 -5.91 3.05
N ALA A 172 50.61 -4.61 2.92
CA ALA A 172 49.80 -3.57 3.58
C ALA A 172 48.40 -3.49 2.97
N LEU A 173 47.40 -3.13 3.80
CA LEU A 173 46.06 -2.83 3.29
C LEU A 173 46.10 -1.63 2.34
N PRO A 174 45.31 -1.62 1.25
CA PRO A 174 45.17 -0.45 0.39
C PRO A 174 44.59 0.74 1.18
N GLU A 175 45.06 1.95 0.88
CA GLU A 175 44.47 3.21 1.36
C GLU A 175 43.16 3.55 0.62
#